data_AF-A0A914NEG1-F1
#
_entry.id   AF-A0A914NEG1-F1
#
_cell.length_a   1.000
_cell.length_b   1.000
_cell.length_c   1.000
_cell.angle_alpha   90.00
_cell.angle_beta   90.00
_cell.angle_gamma   90.00
#
_symmetry.space_group_name_H-M   'P 1'
#
loop_
_entity.id
_entity.type
_entity.pdbx_description
1 polymer ?
#
loop_
_entity_poly.entity_id
_entity_poly.type
_entity_poly.pdbx_seq_one_letter_code
_entity_poly.pdbx_strand_id
1 'polypeptide(L)'
;MLLLGLLLCVFIRKYIVLSLRNLMKDVNKISFLQYKILIGVQDRGQLSCHKVALMFIFLDPNGCKEEILKQLRIYYGRFSPTATQKPFTEDELLSEAENLLCHYSQEYAKAYMKRRFILPARPTEGVSEYRPKHCQRNLCLCQYIEREHFNRKSEKESAPWYEKLFAP
;
A
#
# COMPACT_ATOMS: atom_id res chain seq x y z
N MET A 1 2.18 33.27 -16.30
CA MET A 1 0.89 33.14 -15.57
C MET A 1 0.31 31.73 -15.63
N LEU A 2 0.13 31.12 -16.80
CA LEU A 2 -0.47 29.77 -16.93
C LEU A 2 0.34 28.65 -16.25
N LEU A 3 1.68 28.66 -16.38
CA LEU A 3 2.54 27.63 -15.80
C LEU A 3 2.49 27.61 -14.26
N LEU A 4 2.38 28.80 -13.65
CA LEU A 4 2.25 28.97 -12.20
C LEU A 4 0.93 28.40 -11.68
N GLY A 5 -0.18 28.60 -12.41
CA GLY A 5 -1.48 28.02 -12.08
C GLY A 5 -1.50 26.49 -12.20
N LEU A 6 -0.83 25.93 -13.21
CA LEU A 6 -0.69 24.48 -13.37
C LEU A 6 0.12 23.85 -12.23
N LEU A 7 1.26 24.45 -11.87
CA LEU A 7 2.08 23.99 -10.75
C LEU A 7 1.32 24.03 -9.42
N LEU A 8 0.59 25.13 -9.16
CA LEU A 8 -0.25 25.27 -7.98
C LEU A 8 -1.35 24.18 -7.93
N CYS A 9 -2.02 23.90 -9.05
CA CYS A 9 -3.05 22.88 -9.13
C CYS A 9 -2.49 21.47 -8.83
N VAL A 10 -1.34 21.12 -9.42
CA VAL A 10 -0.66 19.85 -9.16
C VAL A 10 -0.22 19.75 -7.69
N PHE A 11 0.28 20.85 -7.11
CA PHE A 11 0.70 20.88 -5.71
C PHE A 11 -0.47 20.67 -4.75
N ILE A 12 -1.58 21.39 -4.94
CA ILE A 12 -2.81 21.22 -4.14
C ILE A 12 -3.31 19.79 -4.24
N ARG A 13 -3.36 19.23 -5.46
CA ARG A 13 -3.78 17.84 -5.67
C ARG A 13 -2.87 16.86 -4.95
N LYS A 14 -1.55 17.05 -5.03
CA LYS A 14 -0.56 16.20 -4.34
C LYS A 14 -0.73 16.29 -2.83
N TYR A 15 -0.89 17.50 -2.30
CA TYR A 15 -1.11 17.74 -0.87
C TYR A 15 -2.36 17.03 -0.36
N ILE A 16 -3.50 17.16 -1.05
CA ILE A 16 -4.75 16.49 -0.66
C ILE A 16 -4.59 14.97 -0.65
N VAL A 17 -3.95 14.40 -1.68
CA VAL A 17 -3.73 12.94 -1.77
C VAL A 17 -2.82 12.44 -0.64
N LEU A 18 -1.77 13.18 -0.30
CA LEU A 18 -0.83 12.82 0.76
C LEU A 18 -1.49 12.94 2.15
N SER A 19 -2.19 14.05 2.40
CA SER A 19 -2.91 14.28 3.65
C SER A 19 -4.00 13.23 3.88
N LEU A 20 -4.75 12.86 2.84
CA LEU A 20 -5.73 11.78 2.96
C LEU A 20 -5.08 10.43 3.25
N ARG A 21 -3.91 10.14 2.68
CA ARG A 21 -3.18 8.90 2.98
C ARG A 21 -2.74 8.85 4.45
N ASN A 22 -2.17 9.94 4.96
CA ASN A 22 -1.73 10.02 6.35
C ASN A 22 -2.91 9.91 7.32
N LEU A 23 -4.00 10.61 7.04
CA LEU A 23 -5.23 10.52 7.85
C LEU A 23 -5.76 9.09 7.90
N MET A 24 -5.79 8.40 6.75
CA MET A 24 -6.27 7.03 6.69
C MET A 24 -5.32 6.03 7.33
N LYS A 25 -4.00 6.30 7.32
CA LYS A 25 -3.02 5.54 8.10
C LYS A 25 -3.35 5.61 9.59
N ASP A 26 -3.64 6.81 10.10
CA ASP A 26 -3.93 6.99 11.54
C ASP A 26 -5.28 6.39 11.94
N VAL A 27 -6.32 6.54 11.10
CA VAL A 27 -7.61 5.88 11.32
C VAL A 27 -7.45 4.35 11.33
N ASN A 28 -6.74 3.80 10.33
CA ASN A 28 -6.56 2.36 10.20
C ASN A 28 -5.67 1.75 11.28
N LYS A 29 -4.77 2.50 11.94
CA LYS A 29 -4.08 1.99 13.14
C LYS A 29 -5.06 1.52 14.21
N ILE A 30 -6.19 2.21 14.37
CA ILE A 30 -7.21 1.84 15.34
C ILE A 30 -8.19 0.85 14.70
N SER A 31 -8.83 1.21 13.58
CA SER A 31 -9.90 0.39 13.00
C SER A 31 -9.43 -0.95 12.46
N PHE A 32 -8.29 -0.97 11.75
CA PHE A 32 -7.81 -2.19 11.10
C PHE A 32 -7.13 -3.14 12.09
N LEU A 33 -6.28 -2.61 12.98
CA LEU A 33 -5.54 -3.46 13.93
C LEU A 33 -6.43 -3.97 15.08
N GLN A 34 -7.40 -3.17 15.56
CA GLN A 34 -8.26 -3.59 16.68
C GLN A 34 -9.55 -4.29 16.23
N TYR A 35 -10.24 -3.75 15.23
CA TYR A 35 -11.57 -4.23 14.84
C TYR A 35 -11.56 -5.11 13.58
N LYS A 36 -10.40 -5.36 12.97
CA LYS A 36 -10.25 -6.14 11.72
C LYS A 36 -11.03 -5.55 10.54
N ILE A 37 -11.30 -4.24 10.57
CA ILE A 37 -12.00 -3.50 9.52
C ILE A 37 -11.07 -2.46 8.92
N LEU A 38 -10.70 -2.67 7.67
CA LEU A 38 -9.96 -1.71 6.88
C LEU A 38 -10.92 -0.68 6.30
N ILE A 39 -10.69 0.59 6.60
CA ILE A 39 -11.50 1.69 6.09
C ILE A 39 -10.76 2.35 4.92
N GLY A 40 -11.48 2.53 3.82
CA GLY A 40 -10.99 3.20 2.62
C GLY A 40 -11.88 4.35 2.21
N VAL A 41 -11.29 5.44 1.70
CA VAL A 41 -12.00 6.61 1.20
C VAL A 41 -11.62 6.84 -0.25
N GLN A 42 -12.60 6.84 -1.15
CA GLN A 42 -12.40 7.16 -2.55
C GLN A 42 -13.25 8.37 -2.92
N ASP A 43 -12.59 9.49 -3.16
CA ASP A 43 -13.22 10.63 -3.82
C ASP A 43 -13.27 10.35 -5.34
N ARG A 44 -14.47 10.31 -5.92
CA ARG A 44 -14.68 10.19 -7.37
C ARG A 44 -14.83 11.56 -8.05
N GLY A 45 -15.03 12.64 -7.30
CA GLY A 45 -15.22 14.00 -7.81
C GLY A 45 -13.93 14.70 -8.22
N GLN A 46 -12.75 14.07 -8.03
CA GLN A 46 -11.40 14.57 -8.28
C GLN A 46 -11.00 15.88 -7.57
N LEU A 47 -11.93 16.76 -7.18
CA LEU A 47 -11.72 18.03 -6.45
C LEU A 47 -12.95 18.58 -5.71
N SER A 48 -14.19 18.15 -6.04
CA SER A 48 -15.41 18.77 -5.48
C SER A 48 -16.00 18.09 -4.24
N CYS A 49 -15.41 16.97 -3.75
CA CYS A 49 -15.93 16.15 -2.65
C CYS A 49 -17.42 15.73 -2.77
N HIS A 50 -18.08 15.95 -3.90
CA HIS A 50 -19.52 15.71 -4.07
C HIS A 50 -19.85 14.21 -4.16
N LYS A 51 -18.86 13.35 -4.42
CA LYS A 51 -19.05 11.91 -4.53
C LYS A 51 -17.93 11.17 -3.83
N VAL A 52 -18.02 11.12 -2.50
CA VAL A 52 -17.13 10.34 -1.64
C VAL A 52 -17.73 8.95 -1.43
N ALA A 53 -16.96 7.91 -1.69
CA ALA A 53 -17.30 6.54 -1.36
C ALA A 53 -16.45 6.09 -0.16
N LEU A 54 -17.12 5.72 0.92
CA LEU A 54 -16.52 5.02 2.06
C LEU A 54 -16.57 3.52 1.80
N MET A 55 -15.51 2.84 2.21
CA MET A 55 -15.35 1.41 2.05
C MET A 55 -14.99 0.79 3.38
N PHE A 56 -15.63 -0.34 3.67
CA PHE A 56 -15.32 -1.17 4.81
C PHE A 56 -14.95 -2.54 4.27
N ILE A 57 -13.68 -2.92 4.43
CA ILE A 57 -13.17 -4.23 4.02
C ILE A 57 -12.85 -5.01 5.29
N PHE A 58 -13.55 -6.13 5.49
CA PHE A 58 -13.25 -7.07 6.55
C PHE A 58 -12.02 -7.89 6.15
N LEU A 59 -10.93 -7.74 6.88
CA LEU A 59 -9.67 -8.42 6.62
C LEU A 59 -8.98 -8.71 7.95
N ASP A 60 -8.55 -9.96 8.16
CA ASP A 60 -7.78 -10.31 9.35
C ASP A 60 -6.30 -9.90 9.18
N PRO A 61 -5.79 -8.94 9.99
CA PRO A 61 -4.41 -8.47 9.87
C PRO A 61 -3.38 -9.49 10.36
N ASN A 62 -3.75 -10.46 11.22
CA ASN A 62 -2.78 -11.28 11.93
C ASN A 62 -1.91 -12.13 10.99
N GLY A 63 -2.52 -12.86 10.06
CA GLY A 63 -1.76 -13.62 9.06
C GLY A 63 -0.96 -12.73 8.11
N CYS A 64 -1.49 -11.54 7.77
CA CYS A 64 -0.77 -10.58 6.94
C CYS A 64 0.46 -10.02 7.65
N LYS A 65 0.37 -9.78 8.96
CA LYS A 65 1.45 -9.26 9.81
C LYS A 65 2.61 -10.25 9.87
N GLU A 66 2.33 -11.52 10.13
CA GLU A 66 3.36 -12.58 10.15
C GLU A 66 4.12 -12.69 8.83
N GLU A 67 3.40 -12.57 7.71
CA GLU A 67 4.02 -12.64 6.40
C GLU A 67 4.93 -11.43 6.11
N ILE A 68 4.49 -10.22 6.49
CA ILE A 68 5.30 -9.01 6.34
C ILE A 68 6.53 -9.05 7.25
N LEU A 69 6.41 -9.60 8.47
CA LEU A 69 7.56 -9.81 9.35
C LEU A 69 8.63 -10.70 8.70
N LYS A 70 8.23 -11.80 8.07
CA LYS A 70 9.17 -12.67 7.33
C LYS A 70 9.87 -11.89 6.22
N GLN A 71 9.12 -11.09 5.45
CA GLN A 71 9.67 -10.26 4.38
C GLN A 71 10.62 -9.17 4.91
N LEU A 72 10.28 -8.51 6.03
CA LEU A 72 11.15 -7.54 6.68
C LEU A 72 12.45 -8.16 7.18
N ARG A 73 12.38 -9.35 7.79
CA ARG A 73 13.59 -10.09 8.21
C ARG A 73 14.50 -10.38 7.02
N ILE A 74 13.94 -10.82 5.90
CA ILE A 74 14.71 -11.07 4.66
C ILE A 74 15.27 -9.75 4.11
N TYR A 75 14.47 -8.70 4.09
CA TYR A 75 14.87 -7.38 3.59
C TYR A 75 16.04 -6.81 4.38
N TYR A 76 15.91 -6.67 5.70
CA TYR A 76 17.00 -6.21 6.56
C TYR A 76 18.19 -7.18 6.57
N GLY A 77 17.95 -8.49 6.48
CA GLY A 77 19.01 -9.50 6.37
C GLY A 77 19.83 -9.39 5.07
N ARG A 78 19.22 -8.95 3.96
CA ARG A 78 19.92 -8.69 2.69
C ARG A 78 20.76 -7.42 2.71
N PHE A 79 20.39 -6.43 3.52
CA PHE A 79 21.10 -5.15 3.68
C PHE A 79 22.20 -5.19 4.75
N SER A 80 22.85 -6.33 4.99
CA SER A 80 24.04 -6.37 5.83
C SER A 80 25.27 -5.86 5.08
N PRO A 81 25.76 -4.65 5.42
CA PRO A 81 27.20 -4.49 5.52
C PRO A 81 27.58 -3.78 6.83
N THR A 82 28.56 -4.35 7.53
CA THR A 82 29.34 -3.72 8.63
C THR A 82 28.65 -3.60 9.99
N ALA A 83 29.45 -3.81 11.03
CA ALA A 83 29.10 -4.11 12.42
C ALA A 83 28.50 -2.94 13.25
N THR A 84 27.71 -2.05 12.65
CA THR A 84 27.28 -0.79 13.30
C THR A 84 25.76 -0.59 13.39
N GLN A 85 24.92 -1.49 12.85
CA GLN A 85 23.48 -1.45 13.09
C GLN A 85 23.10 -2.42 14.20
N LYS A 86 22.49 -1.89 15.27
CA LYS A 86 21.93 -2.67 16.39
C LYS A 86 20.97 -3.70 15.80
N PRO A 87 21.03 -4.99 16.22
CA PRO A 87 20.03 -5.96 15.82
C PRO A 87 18.64 -5.42 16.21
N PHE A 88 17.73 -5.37 15.24
CA PHE A 88 16.37 -4.89 15.45
C PHE A 88 15.69 -5.80 16.48
N THR A 89 15.05 -5.21 17.48
CA THR A 89 14.27 -5.99 18.44
C THR A 89 13.00 -6.53 17.77
N GLU A 90 12.50 -7.70 18.18
CA GLU A 90 11.27 -8.26 17.59
C GLU A 90 10.08 -7.30 17.74
N ASP A 91 10.01 -6.53 18.84
CA ASP A 91 8.96 -5.53 19.06
C ASP A 91 9.02 -4.37 18.07
N GLU A 92 10.23 -3.90 17.73
CA GLU A 92 10.41 -2.89 16.69
C GLU A 92 9.95 -3.45 15.33
N LEU A 93 10.25 -4.72 15.00
CA LEU A 93 9.85 -5.40 13.75
C LEU A 93 8.34 -5.49 13.61
N LEU A 94 7.68 -5.80 14.73
CA LEU A 94 6.23 -5.85 14.84
C LEU A 94 5.60 -4.48 14.58
N SER A 95 6.15 -3.43 15.19
CA SER A 95 5.68 -2.06 15.00
C SER A 95 5.83 -1.59 13.55
N GLU A 96 6.92 -1.96 12.88
CA GLU A 96 7.17 -1.59 11.49
C GLU A 96 6.24 -2.33 10.52
N ALA A 97 5.99 -3.62 10.77
CA ALA A 97 5.04 -4.39 9.99
C ALA A 97 3.61 -3.80 10.07
N GLU A 98 3.18 -3.40 11.26
CA GLU A 98 1.89 -2.71 11.47
C GLU A 98 1.84 -1.35 10.77
N ASN A 99 2.93 -0.59 10.84
CA ASN A 99 3.06 0.69 10.16
C ASN A 99 2.95 0.53 8.64
N LEU A 100 3.57 -0.49 8.05
CA LEU A 100 3.48 -0.79 6.62
C LEU A 100 2.06 -1.18 6.20
N LEU A 101 1.41 -2.05 6.97
CA LEU A 101 0.01 -2.41 6.75
C LEU A 101 -0.89 -1.17 6.71
N CYS A 102 -0.74 -0.28 7.70
CA CYS A 102 -1.53 0.94 7.78
C CYS A 102 -1.14 1.95 6.70
N HIS A 103 0.14 2.03 6.30
CA HIS A 103 0.60 2.96 5.27
C HIS A 103 0.00 2.64 3.90
N TYR A 104 -0.02 1.36 3.52
CA TYR A 104 -0.54 0.92 2.21
C TYR A 104 -2.05 0.65 2.20
N SER A 105 -2.71 0.69 3.36
CA SER A 105 -4.16 0.44 3.53
C SER A 105 -5.04 1.20 2.53
N GLN A 106 -4.81 2.51 2.41
CA GLN A 106 -5.64 3.41 1.62
C GLN A 106 -5.41 3.19 0.12
N GLU A 107 -4.17 2.94 -0.32
CA GLU A 107 -3.90 2.62 -1.72
C GLU A 107 -4.49 1.26 -2.11
N TYR A 108 -4.34 0.27 -1.24
CA TYR A 108 -4.94 -1.05 -1.40
C TYR A 108 -6.48 -0.96 -1.53
N ALA A 109 -7.14 -0.21 -0.65
CA ALA A 109 -8.59 -0.01 -0.73
C ALA A 109 -9.00 0.67 -2.06
N LYS A 110 -8.26 1.69 -2.51
CA LYS A 110 -8.53 2.32 -3.82
C LYS A 110 -8.32 1.36 -4.99
N ALA A 111 -7.27 0.55 -4.95
CA ALA A 111 -6.99 -0.48 -5.96
C ALA A 111 -8.11 -1.54 -6.00
N TYR A 112 -8.68 -1.86 -4.83
CA TYR A 112 -9.80 -2.80 -4.69
C TYR A 112 -11.03 -2.31 -5.46
N MET A 113 -11.42 -1.04 -5.27
CA MET A 113 -12.55 -0.45 -5.98
C MET A 113 -12.36 -0.32 -7.48
N LYS A 114 -11.13 -0.05 -7.92
CA LYS A 114 -10.82 0.08 -9.35
C LYS A 114 -10.78 -1.27 -10.07
N ARG A 115 -11.06 -2.40 -9.38
CA ARG A 115 -10.94 -3.76 -9.90
C ARG A 115 -9.58 -4.04 -10.55
N ARG A 116 -8.52 -3.34 -10.10
CA ARG A 116 -7.15 -3.51 -10.62
C ARG A 116 -6.45 -4.74 -10.05
N PHE A 117 -7.10 -5.48 -9.14
CA PHE A 117 -6.64 -6.78 -8.64
C PHE A 117 -7.10 -7.92 -9.55
N ILE A 118 -6.68 -7.91 -10.81
CA ILE A 118 -6.79 -9.11 -11.63
C ILE A 118 -5.64 -10.00 -11.19
N LEU A 119 -5.95 -11.10 -10.50
CA LEU A 119 -5.01 -12.20 -10.34
C LEU A 119 -4.73 -12.70 -11.78
N PRO A 120 -3.51 -12.62 -12.33
CA PRO A 120 -3.23 -13.16 -13.65
C PRO A 120 -3.65 -14.62 -13.69
N ALA A 121 -4.53 -14.93 -14.63
CA ALA A 121 -5.22 -16.22 -14.70
C ALA A 121 -4.29 -17.38 -15.09
N ARG A 122 -3.03 -17.10 -15.49
CA ARG A 122 -2.08 -18.13 -15.95
C ARG A 122 -0.64 -17.85 -15.52
N PRO A 123 0.10 -18.89 -15.09
CA PRO A 123 1.52 -18.83 -14.76
C PRO A 123 2.40 -18.89 -16.02
N THR A 124 2.12 -18.07 -17.04
CA THR A 124 2.88 -18.10 -18.31
C THR A 124 4.22 -17.37 -18.25
N GLU A 125 4.61 -16.80 -17.11
CA GLU A 125 5.88 -16.09 -16.90
C GLU A 125 6.85 -16.83 -15.96
N GLY A 126 6.73 -18.16 -15.82
CA GLY A 126 7.71 -18.96 -15.07
C GLY A 126 7.80 -18.66 -13.57
N VAL A 127 6.79 -18.00 -12.99
CA VAL A 127 6.75 -17.70 -11.55
C VAL A 127 5.99 -18.83 -10.84
N SER A 128 6.69 -19.63 -10.05
CA SER A 128 6.17 -20.86 -9.40
C SER A 128 5.14 -20.62 -8.29
N GLU A 129 4.85 -19.38 -7.91
CA GLU A 129 4.05 -19.07 -6.71
C GLU A 129 2.95 -18.04 -6.99
N TYR A 130 1.99 -18.39 -7.85
CA TYR A 130 0.74 -17.64 -8.01
C TYR A 130 -0.39 -18.29 -7.21
N ARG A 131 -0.31 -18.21 -5.88
CA ARG A 131 -1.40 -18.63 -4.98
C ARG A 131 -1.90 -17.46 -4.14
N PRO A 132 -3.22 -17.26 -4.02
CA PRO A 132 -3.77 -16.35 -3.02
C PRO A 132 -3.28 -16.78 -1.63
N LYS A 133 -2.68 -15.84 -0.86
CA LYS A 133 -2.25 -16.12 0.52
C LYS A 133 -3.47 -16.18 1.44
N HIS A 134 -3.91 -15.03 1.96
CA HIS A 134 -5.02 -14.97 2.93
C HIS A 134 -6.39 -14.63 2.30
N CYS A 135 -6.44 -14.23 1.03
CA CYS A 135 -7.68 -13.86 0.35
C CYS A 135 -7.89 -14.75 -0.87
N GLN A 136 -8.95 -15.57 -0.90
CA GLN A 136 -9.17 -16.57 -1.96
C GLN A 136 -9.42 -15.97 -3.35
N ARG A 137 -10.13 -14.83 -3.42
CA ARG A 137 -10.64 -14.27 -4.69
C ARG A 137 -9.83 -13.10 -5.24
N ASN A 138 -9.10 -12.40 -4.38
CA ASN A 138 -8.39 -11.16 -4.70
C ASN A 138 -6.98 -11.20 -4.10
N LEU A 139 -6.07 -10.39 -4.64
CA LEU A 139 -4.74 -10.20 -4.07
C LEU A 139 -4.86 -9.73 -2.60
N CYS A 140 -4.18 -10.41 -1.69
CA CYS A 140 -4.18 -10.02 -0.28
C CYS A 140 -3.34 -8.76 -0.03
N LEU A 141 -3.63 -8.01 1.04
CA LEU A 141 -2.88 -6.81 1.42
C LEU A 141 -1.38 -7.08 1.60
N CYS A 142 -0.99 -8.21 2.19
CA CYS A 142 0.43 -8.57 2.32
C CYS A 142 1.12 -8.78 0.95
N GLN A 143 0.42 -9.40 -0.01
CA GLN A 143 0.93 -9.61 -1.37
C GLN A 143 1.00 -8.30 -2.17
N TYR A 144 0.06 -7.38 -1.92
CA TYR A 144 0.13 -6.03 -2.47
C TYR A 144 1.36 -5.28 -1.96
N ILE A 145 1.64 -5.33 -0.65
CA ILE A 145 2.83 -4.72 -0.04
C ILE A 145 4.11 -5.39 -0.56
N GLU A 146 4.12 -6.73 -0.69
CA GLU A 146 5.23 -7.48 -1.29
C GLU A 146 5.59 -6.96 -2.68
N ARG A 147 4.59 -6.70 -3.53
CA ARG A 147 4.78 -6.13 -4.86
C ARG A 147 5.26 -4.68 -4.82
N GLU A 148 4.59 -3.81 -4.07
CA GLU A 148 4.82 -2.36 -4.12
C GLU A 148 6.04 -1.89 -3.31
N HIS A 149 6.31 -2.54 -2.17
CA HIS A 149 7.36 -2.14 -1.24
C HIS A 149 8.65 -2.91 -1.46
N PHE A 150 8.59 -4.25 -1.45
CA PHE A 150 9.78 -5.11 -1.48
C PHE A 150 10.24 -5.42 -2.92
N ASN A 151 9.30 -5.69 -3.83
CA ASN A 151 9.57 -6.04 -5.22
C ASN A 151 9.24 -4.88 -6.16
N ARG A 152 9.58 -3.64 -5.79
CA ARG A 152 9.43 -2.43 -6.63
C ARG A 152 10.30 -2.57 -7.90
N LYS A 153 9.91 -3.45 -8.83
CA LYS A 153 10.45 -3.58 -10.18
C LYS A 153 10.13 -2.28 -10.91
N SER A 154 10.87 -2.01 -11.97
CA SER A 154 10.89 -0.81 -12.81
C SER A 154 9.56 -0.34 -13.45
N GLU A 155 8.39 -0.64 -12.86
CA GLU A 155 7.04 -0.19 -13.28
C GLU A 155 6.86 1.34 -13.23
N LYS A 156 7.90 2.10 -12.85
CA LYS A 156 8.02 3.52 -13.21
C LYS A 156 8.16 3.73 -14.73
N GLU A 157 8.46 2.71 -15.54
CA GLU A 157 8.50 2.83 -17.00
C GLU A 157 7.11 2.72 -17.64
N SER A 158 6.24 1.82 -17.16
CA SER A 158 4.91 1.52 -17.72
C SER A 158 3.73 2.25 -17.07
N ALA A 159 3.91 2.90 -15.91
CA ALA A 159 2.87 3.72 -15.31
C ALA A 159 2.54 4.96 -16.18
N PRO A 160 1.25 5.39 -16.29
CA PRO A 160 0.90 6.64 -16.94
C PRO A 160 1.66 7.82 -16.32
N TRP A 161 2.10 8.78 -17.14
CA TRP A 161 2.96 9.90 -16.71
C TRP A 161 2.44 10.66 -15.48
N TYR A 162 1.12 10.72 -15.29
CA TYR A 162 0.52 11.39 -14.15
C TYR A 162 0.74 10.62 -12.84
N GLU A 163 0.76 9.29 -12.83
CA GLU A 163 1.07 8.50 -11.62
C GLU A 163 2.56 8.65 -11.23
N LYS A 164 3.46 8.88 -12.21
CA LYS A 164 4.89 9.13 -11.96
C LYS A 164 5.15 10.45 -11.23
N LEU A 165 4.34 11.49 -11.49
CA LEU A 165 4.45 12.80 -10.83
C LEU A 165 4.00 12.77 -9.35
N PHE A 166 3.20 11.77 -8.97
CA PHE A 166 2.64 11.63 -7.62
C PHE A 166 3.20 10.43 -6.85
N ALA A 167 4.13 9.67 -7.43
CA ALA A 167 4.88 8.63 -6.72
C ALA A 167 5.91 9.27 -5.76
N PRO A 168 6.17 8.67 -4.59
CA PRO A 168 7.32 9.02 -3.77
C PRO A 168 8.64 8.60 -4.45
#